data_AF-A0A626INR8-F1
#
_entry.id   AF-A0A626INR8-F1
#
_cell.length_a   1.000
_cell.length_b   1.000
_cell.length_c   1.000
_cell.angle_alpha   90.00
_cell.angle_beta   90.00
_cell.angle_gamma   90.00
#
_symmetry.space_group_name_H-M   'P 1'
#
loop_
_entity.id
_entity.type
_entity.pdbx_description
1 polymer ?
#
loop_
_entity_poly.entity_id
_entity_poly.type
_entity_poly.pdbx_seq_one_letter_code
_entity_poly.pdbx_strand_id
1 'polypeptide(L)'
;MLKQFEIDKLSSCMISNHLILGVELRSDWPNILNSVKVTNDDDLRWFLSYSIVHGRDLQSLFGSDSFDYQTLFVDGDDINKEFEDKLNHYGLIEAYKKESPPLITISFPEASCN
;
A
#
# COMPACT_ATOMS: atom_id res chain seq x y z
N MET A 1 1.91 7.33 12.25
CA MET A 1 1.27 8.47 11.56
C MET A 1 2.31 9.15 10.70
N LEU A 2 1.97 9.42 9.44
CA LEU A 2 2.86 10.07 8.49
C LEU A 2 3.17 11.52 8.88
N LYS A 3 4.38 11.95 8.56
CA LYS A 3 4.82 13.34 8.67
C LYS A 3 4.29 14.13 7.48
N GLN A 4 4.14 15.45 7.65
CA GLN A 4 3.58 16.32 6.61
C GLN A 4 4.29 16.18 5.26
N PHE A 5 5.63 16.09 5.24
CA PHE A 5 6.37 15.94 3.99
C PHE A 5 6.10 14.60 3.27
N GLU A 6 5.76 13.53 4.00
CA GLU A 6 5.39 12.23 3.41
C GLU A 6 4.00 12.32 2.77
N ILE A 7 3.07 13.03 3.42
CA ILE A 7 1.74 13.34 2.89
C ILE A 7 1.85 14.20 1.62
N ASP A 8 2.70 15.23 1.65
CA ASP A 8 2.94 16.09 0.50
C ASP A 8 3.51 15.28 -0.67
N LYS A 9 4.44 14.35 -0.41
CA LYS A 9 5.04 13.45 -1.42
C LYS A 9 3.98 12.53 -2.04
N LEU A 10 3.13 11.91 -1.22
CA LEU A 10 2.02 11.06 -1.68
C LEU A 10 1.03 11.83 -2.56
N SER A 11 0.70 13.06 -2.15
CA SER A 11 -0.32 13.88 -2.81
C SER A 11 0.17 14.52 -4.11
N SER A 12 1.47 14.81 -4.23
CA SER A 12 2.06 15.54 -5.37
C SER A 12 2.78 14.66 -6.38
N CYS A 13 3.40 13.55 -5.96
CA CYS A 13 4.34 12.77 -6.78
C CYS A 13 3.91 11.32 -7.04
N MET A 14 2.86 10.82 -6.38
CA MET A 14 2.45 9.41 -6.47
C MET A 14 1.11 9.17 -7.17
N ILE A 15 0.58 10.19 -7.86
CA ILE A 15 -0.58 10.03 -8.76
C ILE A 15 -0.12 9.20 -9.96
N SER A 16 -0.35 7.92 -9.86
CA SER A 16 0.04 6.93 -10.85
C SER A 16 -1.20 6.22 -11.36
N ASN A 17 -1.08 5.60 -12.53
CA ASN A 17 -2.15 4.77 -13.09
C ASN A 17 -2.31 3.42 -12.37
N HIS A 18 -1.52 3.18 -11.31
CA HIS A 18 -1.60 1.94 -10.53
C HIS A 18 -0.87 2.03 -9.19
N LEU A 19 -1.24 1.15 -8.26
CA LEU A 19 -0.42 0.83 -7.07
C LEU A 19 -0.30 -0.69 -6.93
N ILE A 20 0.61 -1.13 -6.06
CA ILE A 20 0.71 -2.54 -5.64
C ILE A 20 0.15 -2.65 -4.23
N LEU A 21 -0.93 -3.42 -4.09
CA LEU A 21 -1.50 -3.79 -2.80
C LEU A 21 -0.98 -5.17 -2.43
N GLY A 22 -0.41 -5.32 -1.24
CA GLY A 22 0.26 -6.53 -0.79
C GLY A 22 -0.17 -6.97 0.62
N VAL A 23 0.00 -8.26 0.87
CA VAL A 23 -0.05 -8.85 2.22
C VAL A 23 1.31 -9.47 2.50
N GLU A 24 1.92 -9.12 3.62
CA GLU A 24 3.25 -9.55 4.02
C GLU A 24 3.24 -10.26 5.38
N LEU A 25 4.19 -11.16 5.57
CA LEU A 25 4.56 -11.64 6.90
C LEU A 25 5.34 -10.55 7.63
N ARG A 26 5.03 -10.35 8.92
CA ARG A 26 5.87 -9.57 9.82
C ARG A 26 7.18 -10.36 10.08
N SER A 27 8.12 -10.29 9.14
CA SER A 27 9.49 -10.81 9.28
C SER A 27 10.49 -9.68 9.03
N ASP A 28 11.73 -9.86 9.49
CA ASP A 28 12.80 -8.84 9.42
C ASP A 28 13.18 -8.43 7.98
N TRP A 29 12.59 -9.08 6.98
CA TRP A 29 12.67 -8.76 5.56
C TRP A 29 11.27 -8.83 4.93
N PRO A 30 10.92 -7.95 3.97
CA PRO A 30 9.64 -8.02 3.27
C PRO A 30 9.58 -9.31 2.44
N ASN A 31 8.82 -10.28 2.93
CA ASN A 31 8.42 -11.45 2.16
C ASN A 31 6.98 -11.22 1.71
N ILE A 32 6.83 -10.60 0.53
CA ILE A 32 5.53 -10.41 -0.10
C ILE A 32 4.94 -11.79 -0.36
N LEU A 33 3.90 -12.15 0.40
CA LEU A 33 3.20 -13.43 0.26
C LEU A 33 2.33 -13.42 -0.98
N ASN A 34 1.57 -12.32 -1.12
CA ASN A 34 0.69 -12.08 -2.25
C ASN A 34 0.60 -10.58 -2.48
N SER A 35 0.57 -10.19 -3.75
CA SER A 35 0.38 -8.82 -4.17
C SER A 35 -0.41 -8.74 -5.46
N VAL A 36 -1.16 -7.66 -5.61
CA VAL A 36 -1.97 -7.37 -6.79
C VAL A 36 -1.76 -5.94 -7.24
N LYS A 37 -1.75 -5.75 -8.56
CA LYS A 37 -1.72 -4.44 -9.18
C LYS A 37 -3.14 -3.88 -9.23
N VAL A 38 -3.38 -2.79 -8.52
CA VAL A 38 -4.63 -2.03 -8.55
C VAL A 38 -4.53 -0.97 -9.63
N THR A 39 -5.51 -0.86 -10.53
CA THR A 39 -5.52 0.13 -11.63
C THR A 39 -6.84 0.89 -11.76
N ASN A 40 -7.82 0.62 -10.89
CA ASN A 40 -9.11 1.31 -10.91
C ASN A 40 -8.98 2.69 -10.25
N ASP A 41 -9.36 3.76 -10.95
CA ASP A 41 -9.15 5.14 -10.49
C ASP A 41 -9.80 5.47 -9.13
N ASP A 42 -11.02 4.97 -8.87
CA ASP A 42 -11.71 5.21 -7.61
C ASP A 42 -11.00 4.49 -6.45
N ASP A 43 -10.56 3.26 -6.70
CA ASP A 43 -9.78 2.50 -5.72
C ASP A 43 -8.42 3.11 -5.47
N LEU A 44 -7.75 3.61 -6.50
CA LEU A 44 -6.46 4.32 -6.37
C LEU A 44 -6.60 5.55 -5.46
N ARG A 45 -7.64 6.37 -5.69
CA ARG A 45 -7.92 7.55 -4.85
C ARG A 45 -8.28 7.16 -3.42
N TRP A 46 -9.03 6.07 -3.28
CA TRP A 46 -9.41 5.54 -1.97
C TRP A 46 -8.18 5.08 -1.19
N PHE A 47 -7.32 4.23 -1.78
CA PHE A 47 -6.10 3.76 -1.13
C PHE A 47 -5.13 4.88 -0.81
N LEU A 48 -4.99 5.89 -1.69
CA LEU A 48 -4.19 7.08 -1.40
C LEU A 48 -4.73 7.82 -0.18
N SER A 49 -6.04 8.12 -0.16
CA SER A 49 -6.69 8.84 0.94
C SER A 49 -6.59 8.06 2.25
N TYR A 50 -6.83 6.76 2.20
CA TYR A 50 -6.72 5.87 3.34
C TYR A 50 -5.28 5.81 3.87
N SER A 51 -4.30 5.71 2.96
CA SER A 51 -2.87 5.69 3.29
C SER A 51 -2.40 6.98 3.97
N ILE A 52 -2.93 8.14 3.58
CA ILE A 52 -2.61 9.42 4.23
C ILE A 52 -3.04 9.41 5.71
N VAL A 53 -4.18 8.77 6.02
CA VAL A 53 -4.75 8.76 7.37
C VAL A 53 -4.15 7.65 8.24
N HIS A 54 -4.03 6.43 7.69
CA HIS A 54 -3.71 5.21 8.45
C HIS A 54 -2.33 4.64 8.14
N GLY A 55 -1.68 5.07 7.06
CA GLY A 55 -0.38 4.58 6.67
C GLY A 55 0.73 4.96 7.66
N ARG A 56 1.75 4.14 7.71
CA ARG A 56 3.00 4.41 8.41
C ARG A 56 4.21 3.94 7.61
N ASP A 57 5.37 4.46 8.00
CA ASP A 57 6.69 4.03 7.54
C ASP A 57 6.82 4.03 6.00
N LEU A 58 6.75 5.21 5.37
CA LEU A 58 6.95 5.36 3.93
C LEU A 58 8.40 4.99 3.56
N GLN A 59 8.57 3.83 2.94
CA GLN A 59 9.89 3.26 2.64
C GLN A 59 10.04 2.92 1.17
N SER A 60 11.21 3.21 0.60
CA SER A 60 11.60 2.70 -0.71
C SER A 60 12.05 1.25 -0.56
N LEU A 61 11.13 0.30 -0.80
CA LEU A 61 11.40 -1.13 -0.57
C LEU A 61 11.81 -1.87 -1.82
N PHE A 62 11.32 -1.45 -3.00
CA PHE A 62 11.61 -2.11 -4.26
C PHE A 62 11.45 -1.16 -5.43
N GLY A 63 12.00 -1.57 -6.57
CA GLY A 63 11.92 -0.86 -7.83
C GLY A 63 11.84 -1.83 -9.00
N SER A 64 11.47 -1.28 -10.15
CA SER A 64 11.52 -1.88 -11.47
C SER A 64 12.32 -0.97 -12.38
N ASP A 65 12.63 -1.42 -13.60
CA ASP A 65 13.32 -0.58 -14.60
C ASP A 65 12.59 0.76 -14.87
N SER A 66 11.29 0.82 -14.59
CA SER A 66 10.43 1.98 -14.89
C SER A 66 10.04 2.81 -13.67
N PHE A 67 10.07 2.24 -12.46
CA PHE A 67 9.52 2.88 -11.26
C PHE A 67 10.21 2.40 -9.99
N ASP A 68 10.51 3.34 -9.09
CA ASP A 68 10.76 3.04 -7.68
C ASP A 68 9.44 3.07 -6.91
N TYR A 69 9.25 2.16 -5.96
CA TYR A 69 8.01 2.08 -5.19
C TYR A 69 8.23 2.54 -3.75
N GLN A 70 7.40 3.51 -3.36
CA GLN A 70 7.30 3.96 -1.98
C GLN A 70 6.16 3.21 -1.31
N THR A 71 6.51 2.43 -0.31
CA THR A 71 5.63 1.48 0.35
C THR A 71 5.22 2.00 1.71
N LEU A 72 3.93 1.94 1.98
CA LEU A 72 3.34 2.20 3.29
C LEU A 72 2.86 0.90 3.89
N PHE A 73 3.00 0.80 5.20
CA PHE A 73 2.45 -0.29 5.98
C PHE A 73 1.14 0.15 6.63
N VAL A 74 0.17 -0.76 6.66
CA VAL A 74 -1.08 -0.60 7.41
C VAL A 74 -1.16 -1.76 8.40
N ASP A 75 -1.25 -1.44 9.68
CA ASP A 75 -1.40 -2.43 10.74
C ASP A 75 -2.85 -2.97 10.73
N GLY A 76 -3.03 -4.23 11.15
CA GLY A 76 -4.33 -4.89 11.15
C GLY A 76 -5.42 -4.16 11.97
N ASP A 77 -5.03 -3.40 12.99
CA ASP A 77 -5.95 -2.63 13.83
C ASP A 77 -6.61 -1.45 13.08
N ASP A 78 -5.99 -0.99 11.99
CA ASP A 78 -6.55 0.08 11.15
C ASP A 78 -7.52 -0.47 10.08
N ILE A 79 -7.49 -1.77 9.81
CA ILE A 79 -8.29 -2.41 8.76
C ILE A 79 -9.76 -2.46 9.17
N ASN A 80 -10.56 -1.61 8.54
CA ASN A 80 -12.01 -1.56 8.71
C ASN A 80 -12.73 -2.44 7.67
N LYS A 81 -14.06 -2.54 7.80
CA LYS A 81 -14.90 -3.33 6.89
C LYS A 81 -14.74 -2.93 5.41
N GLU A 82 -14.63 -1.63 5.12
CA GLU A 82 -14.48 -1.16 3.75
C GLU A 82 -13.13 -1.60 3.15
N PHE A 83 -12.06 -1.57 3.95
CA PHE A 83 -10.76 -2.10 3.55
C PHE A 83 -10.82 -3.62 3.34
N GLU A 84 -11.47 -4.37 4.23
CA GLU A 84 -11.68 -5.82 4.05
C GLU A 84 -12.44 -6.12 2.75
N ASP A 85 -13.47 -5.32 2.42
CA ASP A 85 -14.23 -5.46 1.17
C ASP A 85 -13.32 -5.23 -0.05
N LYS A 86 -12.37 -4.28 0.01
CA LYS A 86 -11.34 -4.09 -1.03
C LYS A 86 -10.38 -5.27 -1.11
N LEU A 87 -9.88 -5.77 0.02
CA LEU A 87 -9.03 -6.96 0.04
C LEU A 87 -9.73 -8.17 -0.56
N ASN A 88 -11.03 -8.35 -0.28
CA ASN A 88 -11.83 -9.41 -0.89
C ASN A 88 -12.02 -9.18 -2.40
N HIS A 89 -12.32 -7.94 -2.81
CA HIS A 89 -12.44 -7.57 -4.23
C HIS A 89 -11.18 -7.93 -5.03
N TYR A 90 -10.00 -7.73 -4.44
CA TYR A 90 -8.71 -8.03 -5.04
C TYR A 90 -8.16 -9.45 -4.73
N GLY A 91 -8.94 -10.32 -4.08
CA GLY A 91 -8.55 -11.70 -3.80
C GLY A 91 -7.46 -11.88 -2.74
N LEU A 92 -7.20 -10.85 -1.92
CA LEU A 92 -6.18 -10.85 -0.88
C LEU A 92 -6.72 -11.21 0.52
N ILE A 93 -8.04 -11.27 0.70
CA ILE A 93 -8.65 -11.46 2.03
C ILE A 93 -8.24 -12.76 2.72
N GLU A 94 -8.08 -13.85 1.96
CA GLU A 94 -7.66 -15.14 2.52
C GLU A 94 -6.20 -15.09 3.00
N ALA A 95 -5.32 -14.41 2.23
CA ALA A 95 -3.94 -14.19 2.64
C ALA A 95 -3.87 -13.32 3.91
N TYR A 96 -4.67 -12.25 3.96
CA TYR A 96 -4.77 -11.39 5.13
C TYR A 96 -5.26 -12.14 6.39
N LYS A 97 -6.29 -12.98 6.27
CA LYS A 97 -6.89 -13.70 7.41
C LYS A 97 -6.06 -14.88 7.92
N LYS A 98 -5.23 -15.46 7.07
CA LYS A 98 -4.43 -16.64 7.42
C LYS A 98 -3.23 -16.29 8.31
N GLU A 99 -2.73 -15.07 8.21
CA GLU A 99 -1.49 -14.64 8.87
C GLU A 99 -1.72 -13.93 10.20
N SER A 100 -0.76 -14.03 11.12
CA SER A 100 -0.83 -13.39 12.44
C SER A 100 0.53 -12.90 12.95
N PRO A 101 0.72 -11.59 13.18
CA PRO A 101 -0.13 -10.47 12.75
C PRO A 101 0.12 -10.13 11.26
N PRO A 102 -0.93 -9.95 10.45
CA PRO A 102 -0.77 -9.60 9.04
C PRO A 102 -0.29 -8.15 8.91
N LEU A 103 0.58 -7.88 7.93
CA LEU A 103 0.92 -6.53 7.50
C LEU A 103 0.37 -6.33 6.09
N ILE A 104 -0.39 -5.25 5.89
CA ILE A 104 -0.79 -4.82 4.57
C ILE A 104 0.22 -3.80 4.07
N THR A 105 0.64 -3.94 2.82
CA THR A 105 1.49 -2.97 2.15
C THR A 105 0.75 -2.29 1.01
N ILE A 106 0.88 -0.98 0.91
CA ILE A 106 0.36 -0.18 -0.20
C ILE A 106 1.55 0.54 -0.81
N SER A 107 1.94 0.11 -2.01
CA SER A 107 3.15 0.57 -2.68
C SER A 107 2.80 1.41 -3.88
N PHE A 108 3.17 2.67 -3.82
CA PHE A 108 2.90 3.64 -4.87
C PHE A 108 4.16 3.82 -5.71
N PRO A 109 4.06 3.74 -7.05
CA PRO A 109 5.19 4.08 -7.90
C PRO A 109 5.45 5.58 -7.77
N GLU A 110 6.69 5.91 -7.48
CA GLU A 110 7.19 7.27 -7.51
C GLU A 110 7.35 7.67 -8.98
N ALA A 111 6.53 8.60 -9.44
CA ALA A 111 6.84 9.29 -10.68
C ALA A 111 8.09 10.14 -10.40
N SER A 112 9.08 10.10 -11.29
CA SER A 112 10.21 11.03 -11.23
C SER A 112 9.66 12.46 -11.38
N CYS A 113 9.43 13.12 -10.25
CA CYS A 113 9.04 14.51 -10.16
C CYS A 113 10.23 15.36 -10.61
N ASN A 114 10.23 15.74 -11.89
CA ASN A 114 11.13 16.75 -12.43
C ASN A 114 10.65 18.16 -12.07
#